data_AF-A0A7Y5VZ33-F1
#
_entry.id   AF-A0A7Y5VZ33-F1
#
_cell.length_a   1.000
_cell.length_b   1.000
_cell.length_c   1.000
_cell.angle_alpha   90.00
_cell.angle_beta   90.00
_cell.angle_gamma   90.00
#
_symmetry.space_group_name_H-M   'P 1'
#
loop_
_entity.id
_entity.type
_entity.pdbx_description
1 polymer ?
#
loop_
_entity_poly.entity_id
_entity_poly.type
_entity_poly.pdbx_seq_one_letter_code
_entity_poly.pdbx_strand_id
1 'polypeptide(L)'
;MDLTMMMMRQSPKDASEQLVEWANRRFNLGWTVQSLQQSTPTKARQELLAASEKFVAENRLGSAINEALACKTDAELESYLREKLGVNMPDSMRYLEGEDRENAIRSRVETVLRAELLHFERTILLDVLDQLWRDHLYAMDQLRDAIGYRAFSQQDPRIEYKREGSRIFNGMLELVRDRVTDYIFKARLSP
;
A
#
# COMPACT_ATOMS: atom_id res chain seq x y z
N MET A 1 11.04 -9.21 8.86
CA MET A 1 12.02 -9.94 9.70
C MET A 1 13.42 -9.79 9.16
N ASP A 2 13.63 -9.79 7.84
CA ASP A 2 14.96 -9.61 7.24
C ASP A 2 15.55 -8.22 7.48
N LEU A 3 14.72 -7.16 7.44
CA LEU A 3 15.15 -5.81 7.82
C LEU A 3 15.63 -5.77 9.29
N THR A 4 14.89 -6.45 10.19
CA THR A 4 15.26 -6.58 11.61
C THR A 4 16.52 -7.44 11.79
N MET A 5 16.69 -8.52 11.02
CA MET A 5 17.89 -9.37 11.06
C MET A 5 19.12 -8.69 10.46
N MET A 6 18.93 -7.83 9.45
CA MET A 6 19.99 -7.00 8.86
C MET A 6 20.41 -5.89 9.84
N MET A 7 19.46 -5.28 10.54
CA MET A 7 19.70 -4.30 11.62
C MET A 7 20.31 -4.95 12.87
N MET A 8 19.98 -6.21 13.19
CA MET A 8 20.61 -6.95 14.30
C MET A 8 22.12 -7.13 14.13
N ARG A 9 22.62 -7.13 12.88
CA ARG A 9 24.06 -7.21 12.60
C ARG A 9 24.81 -5.91 12.88
N GLN A 10 24.11 -4.77 12.89
CA GLN A 10 24.71 -3.45 13.13
C GLN A 10 24.45 -2.95 14.57
N SER A 11 23.20 -3.07 15.05
CA SER A 11 22.77 -2.72 16.41
C SER A 11 21.64 -3.66 16.89
N PRO A 12 21.95 -4.74 17.64
CA PRO A 12 20.95 -5.73 18.07
C PRO A 12 19.91 -5.18 19.06
N LYS A 13 20.29 -4.17 19.85
CA LYS A 13 19.38 -3.54 20.82
C LYS A 13 18.29 -2.74 20.11
N ASP A 14 18.66 -1.86 19.19
CA ASP A 14 17.73 -1.01 18.43
C ASP A 14 16.78 -1.85 17.57
N ALA A 15 17.27 -2.94 16.97
CA ALA A 15 16.44 -3.86 16.18
C ALA A 15 15.38 -4.56 17.05
N SER A 16 15.73 -4.95 18.27
CA SER A 16 14.79 -5.55 19.21
C SER A 16 13.74 -4.56 19.72
N GLU A 17 14.13 -3.30 19.95
CA GLU A 17 13.24 -2.22 20.35
C GLU A 17 12.23 -1.89 19.23
N GLN A 18 12.69 -1.76 17.99
CA GLN A 18 11.83 -1.51 16.83
C GLN A 18 10.82 -2.64 16.59
N LEU A 19 11.23 -3.90 16.73
CA LEU A 19 10.32 -5.04 16.55
C LEU A 19 9.22 -5.06 17.62
N VAL A 20 9.59 -4.77 18.88
CA VAL A 20 8.65 -4.70 19.99
C VAL A 20 7.67 -3.53 19.78
N GLU A 21 8.16 -2.35 19.41
CA GLU A 21 7.32 -1.19 19.12
C GLU A 21 6.35 -1.48 17.97
N TRP A 22 6.83 -2.07 16.89
CA TRP A 22 6.01 -2.48 15.74
C TRP A 22 4.94 -3.51 16.13
N ALA A 23 5.32 -4.57 16.85
CA ALA A 23 4.42 -5.64 17.26
C ALA A 23 3.33 -5.11 18.20
N ASN A 24 3.70 -4.22 19.12
CA ASN A 24 2.77 -3.60 20.05
C ASN A 24 1.83 -2.61 19.35
N ARG A 25 2.35 -1.75 18.47
CA ARG A 25 1.53 -0.80 17.71
C ARG A 25 0.50 -1.51 16.84
N ARG A 26 0.85 -2.64 16.21
CA ARG A 26 -0.02 -3.34 15.28
C ARG A 26 -0.97 -4.33 15.94
N PHE A 27 -0.47 -5.16 16.86
CA PHE A 27 -1.22 -6.27 17.42
C PHE A 27 -1.62 -6.06 18.89
N ASN A 28 -1.05 -5.05 19.56
CA ASN A 28 -1.22 -4.78 20.99
C ASN A 28 -0.80 -5.97 21.88
N LEU A 29 0.34 -6.58 21.56
CA LEU A 29 0.83 -7.79 22.24
C LEU A 29 1.47 -7.53 23.62
N GLY A 30 1.75 -6.28 23.97
CA GLY A 30 2.37 -5.91 25.25
C GLY A 30 3.78 -6.47 25.42
N TRP A 31 4.48 -6.76 24.32
CA TRP A 31 5.85 -7.25 24.34
C TRP A 31 6.81 -6.23 24.95
N THR A 32 7.85 -6.74 25.61
CA THR A 32 8.98 -5.95 26.10
C THR A 32 10.26 -6.47 25.47
N VAL A 33 11.32 -5.66 25.48
CA VAL A 33 12.65 -6.09 24.99
C VAL A 33 13.13 -7.33 25.75
N GLN A 34 12.83 -7.41 27.06
CA GLN A 34 13.17 -8.56 27.91
C GLN A 34 12.37 -9.82 27.55
N SER A 35 11.07 -9.70 27.29
CA SER A 35 10.25 -10.86 26.87
C SER A 35 10.70 -11.40 25.51
N LEU A 36 11.12 -10.52 24.61
CA LEU A 36 11.65 -10.93 23.30
C LEU A 36 13.00 -11.64 23.46
N GLN A 37 13.91 -11.13 24.31
CA GLN A 37 15.22 -11.75 24.57
C GLN A 37 15.13 -13.12 25.25
N GLN A 38 14.09 -13.35 26.06
CA GLN A 38 13.83 -14.65 26.71
C GLN A 38 13.16 -15.67 25.76
N SER A 39 12.48 -15.18 24.72
CA SER A 39 11.79 -16.04 23.74
C SER A 39 12.73 -16.49 22.62
N THR A 40 12.57 -17.72 22.14
CA THR A 40 13.27 -18.16 20.92
C THR A 40 12.68 -17.46 19.69
N PRO A 41 13.49 -17.13 18.65
CA PRO A 41 12.99 -16.50 17.43
C PRO A 41 11.84 -17.26 16.74
N THR A 42 11.87 -18.60 16.78
CA THR A 42 10.80 -19.45 16.22
C THR A 42 9.47 -19.28 16.94
N LYS A 43 9.50 -19.16 18.27
CA LYS A 43 8.31 -18.94 19.10
C LYS A 43 7.74 -17.55 18.88
N ALA A 44 8.59 -16.51 18.85
CA ALA A 44 8.18 -15.15 18.52
C ALA A 44 7.51 -15.09 17.15
N ARG A 45 8.04 -15.80 16.15
CA ARG A 45 7.41 -15.92 14.82
C ARG A 45 6.03 -16.57 14.90
N GLN A 46 5.87 -17.67 15.63
CA GLN A 46 4.57 -18.35 15.77
C GLN A 46 3.53 -17.44 16.46
N GLU A 47 3.94 -16.72 17.50
CA GLU A 47 3.06 -15.76 18.19
C GLU A 47 2.63 -14.61 17.27
N LEU A 48 3.53 -14.07 16.45
CA LEU A 48 3.19 -13.05 15.46
C LEU A 48 2.25 -13.57 14.37
N LEU A 49 2.45 -14.81 13.90
CA LEU A 49 1.54 -15.43 12.93
C LEU A 49 0.15 -15.62 13.51
N ALA A 50 0.04 -16.16 14.73
CA ALA A 50 -1.23 -16.31 15.42
C ALA A 50 -1.92 -14.96 15.69
N ALA A 51 -1.15 -13.92 16.05
CA ALA A 51 -1.66 -12.57 16.21
C ALA A 51 -2.17 -11.97 14.90
N SER A 52 -1.46 -12.23 13.79
CA SER A 52 -1.86 -11.83 12.45
C SER A 52 -3.16 -12.52 12.00
N GLU A 53 -3.32 -13.81 12.26
CA GLU A 53 -4.54 -14.54 11.95
C GLU A 53 -5.74 -13.98 12.71
N LYS A 54 -5.58 -13.72 14.02
CA LYS A 54 -6.62 -13.08 14.84
C LYS A 54 -6.97 -11.69 14.33
N PHE A 55 -5.97 -10.89 13.95
CA PHE A 55 -6.18 -9.55 13.41
C PHE A 55 -7.09 -9.55 12.17
N VAL A 56 -6.88 -10.52 11.27
CA VAL A 56 -7.70 -10.68 10.06
C VAL A 56 -9.08 -11.24 10.39
N ALA A 57 -9.16 -12.28 11.24
CA ALA A 57 -10.42 -12.92 11.61
C ALA A 57 -11.39 -11.96 12.32
N GLU A 58 -10.86 -11.06 13.16
CA GLU A 58 -11.64 -10.06 13.90
C GLU A 58 -11.91 -8.78 13.10
N ASN A 59 -11.41 -8.67 11.86
CA ASN A 59 -11.47 -7.46 11.03
C ASN A 59 -11.04 -6.18 11.79
N ARG A 60 -9.95 -6.26 12.54
CA ARG A 60 -9.46 -5.16 13.39
C ARG A 60 -9.12 -3.89 12.60
N LEU A 61 -8.76 -4.03 11.33
CA LEU A 61 -8.57 -2.88 10.44
C LEU A 61 -9.89 -2.15 10.20
N GLY A 62 -10.95 -2.88 9.84
CA GLY A 62 -12.27 -2.30 9.60
C GLY A 62 -12.83 -1.65 10.86
N SER A 63 -12.67 -2.29 12.03
CA SER A 63 -13.09 -1.68 13.30
C SER A 63 -12.31 -0.40 13.60
N ALA A 64 -10.99 -0.39 13.41
CA ALA A 64 -10.16 0.81 13.62
C ALA A 64 -10.51 1.95 12.65
N ILE A 65 -10.81 1.65 11.39
CA ILE A 65 -11.28 2.64 10.42
C ILE A 65 -12.64 3.21 10.87
N ASN A 66 -13.58 2.36 11.27
CA ASN A 66 -14.91 2.80 11.71
C ASN A 66 -14.85 3.64 12.99
N GLU A 67 -14.00 3.27 13.95
CA GLU A 67 -13.73 4.06 15.15
C GLU A 67 -13.16 5.44 14.80
N ALA A 68 -12.19 5.49 13.88
CA ALA A 68 -11.59 6.74 13.43
C ALA A 68 -12.59 7.63 12.67
N LEU A 69 -13.48 7.04 11.87
CA LEU A 69 -14.55 7.76 11.17
C LEU A 69 -15.67 8.23 12.10
N ALA A 70 -15.86 7.58 13.25
CA ALA A 70 -16.85 7.99 14.25
C ALA A 70 -16.44 9.27 15.00
N CYS A 71 -15.15 9.62 15.00
CA CYS A 71 -14.64 10.87 15.58
C CYS A 71 -15.12 12.07 14.74
N LYS A 72 -15.97 12.92 15.32
CA LYS A 72 -16.55 14.07 14.61
C LYS A 72 -15.65 15.30 14.66
N THR A 73 -14.84 15.42 15.71
CA THR A 73 -13.99 16.60 15.94
C THR A 73 -12.53 16.27 15.65
N ASP A 74 -11.79 17.23 15.07
CA ASP A 74 -10.35 17.09 14.77
C ASP A 74 -9.54 16.75 16.03
N ALA A 75 -9.90 17.30 17.18
CA ALA A 75 -9.26 17.02 18.46
C ALA A 75 -9.47 15.58 18.96
N GLU A 76 -10.65 14.99 18.70
CA GLU A 76 -10.96 13.60 19.06
C GLU A 76 -10.20 12.62 18.16
N LEU A 77 -10.10 12.96 16.87
CA LEU A 77 -9.32 12.18 15.93
C LEU A 77 -7.82 12.25 16.26
N GLU A 78 -7.32 13.43 16.60
CA GLU A 78 -5.93 13.61 17.01
C GLU A 78 -5.59 12.81 18.29
N SER A 79 -6.48 12.79 19.28
CA SER A 79 -6.29 11.96 20.47
C SER A 79 -6.34 10.47 20.15
N TYR A 80 -7.28 10.02 19.32
CA TYR A 80 -7.37 8.63 18.87
C TYR A 80 -6.10 8.17 18.15
N LEU A 81 -5.64 8.95 17.16
CA LEU A 81 -4.42 8.64 16.39
C LEU A 81 -3.18 8.62 17.29
N ARG A 82 -3.10 9.52 18.28
CA ARG A 82 -1.99 9.59 19.22
C ARG A 82 -1.97 8.41 20.20
N GLU A 83 -3.11 8.06 20.78
CA GLU A 83 -3.21 7.02 21.81
C GLU A 83 -3.15 5.60 21.22
N LYS A 84 -3.88 5.34 20.13
CA LYS A 84 -3.99 3.99 19.56
C LYS A 84 -2.91 3.67 18.55
N LEU A 85 -2.55 4.65 17.72
CA LEU A 85 -1.64 4.44 16.59
C LEU A 85 -0.25 5.06 16.82
N GLY A 86 -0.10 5.95 17.82
CA GLY A 86 1.17 6.62 18.11
C GLY A 86 1.59 7.61 17.03
N VAL A 87 0.63 8.16 16.29
CA VAL A 87 0.89 8.96 15.08
C VAL A 87 0.09 10.26 15.14
N ASN A 88 0.69 11.36 14.68
CA ASN A 88 0.03 12.66 14.64
C ASN A 88 -0.81 12.83 13.37
N MET A 89 -1.85 13.65 13.48
CA MET A 89 -2.66 14.10 12.34
C MET A 89 -1.88 15.13 11.50
N PRO A 90 -1.72 14.95 10.19
CA PRO A 90 -1.18 15.98 9.30
C PRO A 90 -2.11 17.19 9.24
N ASP A 91 -1.53 18.40 9.18
CA ASP A 91 -2.29 19.65 9.10
C ASP A 91 -3.16 19.72 7.83
N SER A 92 -2.73 19.07 6.75
CA SER A 92 -3.49 18.97 5.49
C SER A 92 -4.85 18.30 5.65
N MET A 93 -5.05 17.40 6.62
CA MET A 93 -6.33 16.72 6.83
C MET A 93 -7.40 17.63 7.44
N ARG A 94 -7.01 18.75 8.06
CA ARG A 94 -7.95 19.68 8.69
C ARG A 94 -8.78 20.48 7.68
N TYR A 95 -8.23 20.65 6.47
CA TYR A 95 -8.87 21.40 5.39
C TYR A 95 -9.70 20.52 4.45
N LEU A 96 -9.73 19.20 4.68
CA LEU A 96 -10.49 18.27 3.86
C LEU A 96 -11.92 18.13 4.41
N GLU A 97 -12.88 17.99 3.50
CA GLU A 97 -14.30 17.83 3.83
C GLU A 97 -14.90 16.64 3.08
N GLY A 98 -16.00 16.10 3.61
CA GLY A 98 -16.75 15.01 2.98
C GLY A 98 -15.91 13.75 2.73
N GLU A 99 -16.02 13.20 1.52
CA GLU A 99 -15.40 11.93 1.12
C GLU A 99 -13.86 11.99 1.15
N ASP A 100 -13.26 13.14 0.82
CA ASP A 100 -11.81 13.30 0.83
C ASP A 100 -11.23 13.19 2.25
N ARG A 101 -11.97 13.69 3.25
CA ARG A 101 -11.60 13.56 4.66
C ARG A 101 -11.70 12.11 5.13
N GLU A 102 -12.78 11.42 4.78
CA GLU A 102 -12.95 10.00 5.11
C GLU A 102 -11.83 9.14 4.50
N ASN A 103 -11.50 9.39 3.22
CA ASN A 103 -10.43 8.71 2.52
C ASN A 103 -9.06 9.00 3.15
N ALA A 104 -8.81 10.25 3.56
CA ALA A 104 -7.57 10.61 4.25
C ALA A 104 -7.43 9.90 5.61
N ILE A 105 -8.51 9.82 6.40
CA ILE A 105 -8.54 9.09 7.68
C ILE A 105 -8.26 7.61 7.44
N ARG A 106 -8.96 6.99 6.48
CA ARG A 106 -8.77 5.58 6.12
C ARG A 106 -7.31 5.31 5.71
N SER A 107 -6.78 6.11 4.80
CA SER A 107 -5.41 6.00 4.32
C SER A 107 -4.41 6.14 5.47
N ARG A 108 -4.67 7.01 6.44
CA ARG A 108 -3.81 7.19 7.61
C ARG A 108 -3.77 5.95 8.49
N VAL A 109 -4.94 5.38 8.80
CA VAL A 109 -5.05 4.16 9.60
C VAL A 109 -4.36 2.98 8.89
N GLU A 110 -4.59 2.84 7.58
CA GLU A 110 -3.97 1.79 6.76
C GLU A 110 -2.44 1.94 6.69
N THR A 111 -1.93 3.16 6.56
CA THR A 111 -0.48 3.45 6.55
C THR A 111 0.20 2.94 7.81
N VAL A 112 -0.48 2.96 8.95
CA VAL A 112 0.08 2.48 10.22
C VAL A 112 -0.08 0.96 10.36
N LEU A 113 -1.27 0.43 10.13
CA LEU A 113 -1.58 -0.98 10.41
C LEU A 113 -1.14 -1.95 9.30
N ARG A 114 -0.94 -1.47 8.08
CA ARG A 114 -0.59 -2.24 6.87
C ARG A 114 0.61 -1.65 6.11
N ALA A 115 1.49 -0.89 6.77
CA ALA A 115 2.65 -0.23 6.15
C ALA A 115 3.41 -1.11 5.14
N GLU A 116 3.80 -2.31 5.57
CA GLU A 116 4.58 -3.27 4.74
C GLU A 116 3.81 -3.71 3.48
N LEU A 117 2.52 -3.97 3.64
CA LEU A 117 1.67 -4.41 2.55
C LEU A 117 1.40 -3.26 1.56
N LEU A 118 1.20 -2.04 2.05
CA LEU A 118 1.06 -0.85 1.20
C LEU A 118 2.35 -0.55 0.43
N HIS A 119 3.50 -0.71 1.08
CA HIS A 119 4.79 -0.56 0.40
C HIS A 119 4.94 -1.59 -0.72
N PHE A 120 4.60 -2.85 -0.43
CA PHE A 120 4.61 -3.92 -1.42
C PHE A 120 3.64 -3.68 -2.60
N GLU A 121 2.39 -3.31 -2.30
CA GLU A 121 1.37 -2.96 -3.30
C GLU A 121 1.85 -1.81 -4.20
N ARG A 122 2.44 -0.76 -3.60
CA ARG A 122 3.00 0.39 -4.33
C ARG A 122 4.14 -0.02 -5.25
N THR A 123 5.06 -0.85 -4.79
CA THR A 123 6.21 -1.31 -5.58
C THR A 123 5.72 -2.11 -6.78
N ILE A 124 4.81 -3.07 -6.59
CA ILE A 124 4.22 -3.84 -7.70
C ILE A 124 3.50 -2.92 -8.69
N LEU A 125 2.70 -1.98 -8.19
CA LEU A 125 1.96 -1.07 -9.05
C LEU A 125 2.90 -0.26 -9.94
N LEU A 126 3.96 0.30 -9.36
CA LEU A 126 4.95 1.08 -10.10
C LEU A 126 5.69 0.22 -11.13
N ASP A 127 6.17 -0.97 -10.74
CA ASP A 127 6.88 -1.87 -11.64
C ASP A 127 6.01 -2.29 -12.85
N VAL A 128 4.74 -2.63 -12.59
CA VAL A 128 3.79 -3.01 -13.64
C VAL A 128 3.45 -1.83 -14.55
N LEU A 129 3.19 -0.66 -13.96
CA LEU A 129 2.83 0.54 -14.68
C LEU A 129 3.99 0.99 -15.58
N ASP A 130 5.22 1.04 -15.05
CA ASP A 130 6.40 1.48 -15.79
C ASP A 130 6.65 0.57 -17.00
N GLN A 131 6.53 -0.75 -16.83
CA GLN A 131 6.69 -1.69 -17.93
C GLN A 131 5.62 -1.48 -19.01
N LEU A 132 4.34 -1.42 -18.62
CA LEU A 132 3.24 -1.27 -19.57
C LEU A 132 3.21 0.11 -20.23
N TRP A 133 3.66 1.14 -19.53
CA TRP A 133 3.80 2.49 -20.07
C TRP A 133 4.87 2.55 -21.15
N ARG A 134 6.02 1.91 -20.94
CA ARG A 134 7.05 1.80 -21.98
C ARG A 134 6.50 1.08 -23.22
N ASP A 135 5.82 -0.05 -23.03
CA ASP A 135 5.18 -0.80 -24.12
C ASP A 135 4.12 0.06 -24.85
N HIS A 136 3.35 0.87 -24.11
CA HIS A 136 2.41 1.83 -24.69
C HIS A 136 3.11 2.91 -25.52
N LEU A 137 4.22 3.49 -25.05
CA LEU A 137 4.99 4.46 -25.82
C LEU A 137 5.52 3.85 -27.14
N TYR A 138 6.02 2.62 -27.10
CA TYR A 138 6.43 1.91 -28.32
C TYR A 138 5.25 1.69 -29.28
N ALA A 139 4.07 1.32 -28.76
CA ALA A 139 2.86 1.18 -29.56
C ALA A 139 2.40 2.51 -30.18
N MET A 140 2.54 3.62 -29.45
CA MET A 140 2.21 4.96 -29.93
C MET A 140 3.17 5.43 -31.04
N ASP A 141 4.47 5.11 -30.93
CA ASP A 141 5.44 5.37 -32.01
C ASP A 141 5.09 4.57 -33.27
N GLN A 142 4.76 3.27 -33.14
CA GLN A 142 4.31 2.45 -34.27
C GLN A 142 3.00 2.97 -34.88
N LEU A 143 2.06 3.41 -34.04
CA LEU A 143 0.80 4.00 -34.50
C LEU A 143 1.05 5.27 -35.31
N ARG A 144 1.97 6.13 -34.85
CA ARG A 144 2.35 7.37 -35.56
C ARG A 144 2.89 7.05 -36.94
N ASP A 145 3.76 6.03 -37.05
CA ASP A 145 4.36 5.66 -38.33
C ASP A 145 3.31 5.01 -39.27
N ALA A 146 2.38 4.22 -38.72
CA ALA A 146 1.31 3.57 -39.48
C ALA A 146 0.18 4.51 -39.93
N ILE A 147 -0.11 5.59 -39.16
CA ILE A 147 -1.21 6.51 -39.47
C ILE A 147 -0.98 7.25 -40.78
N GLY A 148 0.28 7.47 -41.16
CA GLY A 148 0.66 8.08 -42.43
C GLY A 148 0.14 7.30 -43.63
N TYR A 149 0.06 5.96 -43.52
CA TYR A 149 -0.50 5.10 -44.57
C TYR A 149 -2.04 5.06 -44.57
N ARG A 150 -2.71 5.54 -43.51
CA ARG A 150 -4.20 5.63 -43.48
C ARG A 150 -4.74 6.91 -44.11
N ALA A 151 -3.90 7.92 -44.35
CA ALA A 151 -4.27 9.15 -45.06
C ALA A 151 -4.85 8.88 -46.47
N PHE A 152 -4.55 7.72 -47.06
CA PHE A 152 -5.11 7.29 -48.34
C PHE A 152 -6.60 6.94 -48.31
N SER A 153 -7.21 6.75 -47.13
CA SER A 153 -8.61 6.34 -46.96
C SER A 153 -9.59 7.50 -46.75
N GLN A 154 -9.21 8.75 -47.06
CA GLN A 154 -10.04 9.97 -46.89
C GLN A 154 -10.51 10.25 -45.45
N GLN A 155 -9.92 9.59 -44.45
CA GLN A 155 -10.15 9.88 -43.04
C GLN A 155 -9.05 10.83 -42.53
N ASP A 156 -9.40 11.76 -41.64
CA ASP A 156 -8.41 12.66 -41.02
C ASP A 156 -7.46 11.85 -40.12
N PRO A 157 -6.16 11.78 -40.44
CA PRO A 157 -5.18 11.00 -39.68
C PRO A 157 -5.11 11.42 -38.20
N ARG A 158 -5.38 12.69 -37.88
CA ARG A 158 -5.33 13.19 -36.50
C ARG A 158 -6.47 12.63 -35.67
N ILE A 159 -7.67 12.52 -36.25
CA ILE A 159 -8.83 11.97 -35.58
C ILE A 159 -8.63 10.48 -35.32
N GLU A 160 -8.16 9.74 -36.32
CA GLU A 160 -7.87 8.31 -36.19
C GLU A 160 -6.73 8.03 -35.21
N TYR A 161 -5.66 8.83 -35.22
CA TYR A 161 -4.58 8.72 -34.23
C TYR A 161 -5.09 8.91 -32.80
N LYS A 162 -5.92 9.93 -32.56
CA LYS A 162 -6.52 10.17 -31.24
C LYS A 162 -7.42 9.02 -30.82
N ARG A 163 -8.25 8.52 -31.74
CA ARG A 163 -9.20 7.43 -31.46
C ARG A 163 -8.49 6.11 -31.16
N GLU A 164 -7.49 5.76 -31.97
CA GLU A 164 -6.69 4.56 -31.78
C GLU A 164 -5.81 4.66 -30.54
N GLY A 165 -5.11 5.79 -30.36
CA GLY A 165 -4.27 6.03 -29.19
C GLY A 165 -5.06 5.96 -27.88
N SER A 166 -6.28 6.53 -27.84
CA SER A 166 -7.17 6.38 -26.68
C SER A 166 -7.56 4.93 -26.41
N ARG A 167 -7.76 4.12 -27.46
CA ARG A 167 -8.09 2.69 -27.31
C ARG A 167 -6.92 1.91 -26.73
N ILE A 168 -5.71 2.13 -27.26
CA ILE A 168 -4.48 1.49 -26.77
C ILE A 168 -4.22 1.91 -25.32
N PHE A 169 -4.41 3.18 -24.98
CA PHE A 169 -4.26 3.68 -23.61
C PHE A 169 -5.24 3.02 -22.64
N ASN A 170 -6.53 2.94 -22.99
CA ASN A 170 -7.52 2.26 -22.14
C ASN A 170 -7.19 0.77 -21.98
N GLY A 171 -6.76 0.09 -23.05
CA GLY A 171 -6.32 -1.30 -22.96
C GLY A 171 -5.09 -1.48 -22.07
N MET A 172 -4.14 -0.56 -22.11
CA MET A 172 -3.00 -0.56 -21.18
C MET A 172 -3.47 -0.40 -19.72
N LEU A 173 -4.43 0.50 -19.43
CA LEU A 173 -4.98 0.65 -18.07
C LEU A 173 -5.69 -0.61 -17.57
N GLU A 174 -6.43 -1.30 -18.44
CA GLU A 174 -7.04 -2.60 -18.10
C GLU A 174 -5.97 -3.64 -17.77
N LEU A 175 -4.92 -3.74 -18.59
CA LEU A 175 -3.79 -4.64 -18.34
C LEU A 175 -3.04 -4.33 -17.05
N VAL A 176 -2.89 -3.05 -16.68
CA VAL A 176 -2.32 -2.65 -15.39
C VAL A 176 -3.17 -3.22 -14.26
N ARG A 177 -4.49 -3.02 -14.30
CA ARG A 177 -5.41 -3.52 -13.27
C ARG A 177 -5.36 -5.04 -13.14
N ASP A 178 -5.39 -5.75 -14.26
CA ASP A 178 -5.36 -7.21 -14.29
C ASP A 178 -4.05 -7.75 -13.72
N ARG A 179 -2.90 -7.22 -14.16
CA ARG A 179 -1.59 -7.65 -13.68
C ARG A 179 -1.35 -7.34 -12.21
N VAL A 180 -1.70 -6.14 -11.76
CA VAL A 180 -1.55 -5.76 -10.35
C VAL A 180 -2.41 -6.68 -9.47
N THR A 181 -3.65 -6.93 -9.87
CA THR A 181 -4.56 -7.83 -9.15
C THR A 181 -3.99 -9.25 -9.11
N ASP A 182 -3.55 -9.78 -10.26
CA ASP A 182 -2.96 -11.12 -10.34
C ASP A 182 -1.72 -11.28 -9.45
N TYR A 183 -0.81 -10.29 -9.49
CA TYR A 183 0.39 -10.30 -8.65
C TYR A 183 0.04 -10.23 -7.17
N ILE A 184 -0.88 -9.36 -6.75
CA ILE A 184 -1.25 -9.24 -5.33
C ILE A 184 -1.84 -10.55 -4.80
N PHE A 185 -2.68 -11.25 -5.57
CA PHE A 185 -3.29 -12.51 -5.13
C PHE A 185 -2.36 -13.72 -5.21
N LYS A 186 -1.42 -13.74 -6.15
CA LYS A 186 -0.44 -14.85 -6.29
C LYS A 186 0.82 -14.64 -5.47
N ALA A 187 1.11 -13.40 -5.05
CA ALA A 187 2.29 -13.07 -4.27
C ALA A 187 2.32 -13.88 -2.99
N ARG A 188 3.38 -14.68 -2.85
CA ARG A 188 3.77 -15.26 -1.58
C ARG A 188 4.97 -14.48 -1.09
N LEU A 189 4.75 -13.65 -0.08
CA LEU A 189 5.82 -13.09 0.72
C LEU A 189 6.40 -14.24 1.55
N SER A 190 7.30 -15.02 0.95
CA SER A 190 8.18 -15.86 1.74
C SER A 190 9.23 -14.94 2.35
N PRO A 191 9.42 -14.97 3.69
CA PRO A 191 10.65 -14.46 4.27
C PRO A 191 11.84 -15.30 3.78
#